data_AF-A0A4P6JZH5-F1
#
_entry.id   AF-A0A4P6JZH5-F1
#
_cell.length_a   1.000
_cell.length_b   1.000
_cell.length_c   1.000
_cell.angle_alpha   90.00
_cell.angle_beta   90.00
_cell.angle_gamma   90.00
#
_symmetry.space_group_name_H-M   'P 1'
#
loop_
_entity.id
_entity.type
_entity.pdbx_description
1 polymer ?
#
loop_
_entity_poly.entity_id
_entity_poly.type
_entity_poly.pdbx_seq_one_letter_code
_entity_poly.pdbx_strand_id
1 'polypeptide(L)'
;MEDRKQSPLTRQMVLDVLSQLNQAYRAYNTSLPSHIRVQLRTIFYQHYKWLLRWRIPFRFDQVQGCYLPPTLLHNSMSGAY
;
A
#
# COMPACT_ATOMS: atom_id res chain seq x y z
N MET A 1 28.92 -15.72 -4.79
CA MET A 1 28.84 -14.29 -4.41
C MET A 1 28.08 -13.59 -5.52
N GLU A 2 26.78 -13.34 -5.32
CA GLU A 2 26.02 -12.43 -6.17
C GLU A 2 25.36 -11.43 -5.24
N ASP A 3 26.05 -10.32 -5.01
CA ASP A 3 25.45 -9.09 -4.50
C ASP A 3 24.38 -8.66 -5.51
N ARG A 4 23.15 -9.15 -5.30
CA ARG A 4 21.97 -8.55 -5.90
C ARG A 4 21.94 -7.11 -5.40
N LYS A 5 22.54 -6.20 -6.18
CA LYS A 5 22.38 -4.75 -6.04
C LYS A 5 20.89 -4.47 -5.93
N GLN A 6 20.39 -4.41 -4.70
CA GLN A 6 19.08 -3.90 -4.40
C GLN A 6 19.11 -2.46 -4.88
N SER A 7 18.45 -2.19 -6.01
CA SER A 7 18.23 -0.83 -6.47
C SER A 7 17.77 0.00 -5.27
N PRO A 8 18.35 1.20 -5.05
CA PRO A 8 18.03 1.99 -3.88
C PRO A 8 16.52 2.21 -3.83
N LEU A 9 15.91 1.76 -2.73
CA LEU A 9 14.48 1.91 -2.49
C LEU A 9 14.18 3.41 -2.40
N THR A 10 13.56 3.98 -3.43
CA THR A 10 13.23 5.40 -3.44
C THR A 10 11.88 5.65 -2.76
N ARG A 11 11.73 6.84 -2.16
CA ARG A 11 10.44 7.29 -1.59
C ARG A 11 9.32 7.23 -2.64
N GLN A 12 9.63 7.56 -3.89
CA GLN A 12 8.65 7.53 -4.98
C GLN A 12 8.13 6.11 -5.23
N MET A 13 9.01 5.10 -5.30
CA MET A 13 8.59 3.71 -5.46
C MET A 13 7.66 3.25 -4.34
N VAL A 14 7.92 3.67 -3.09
CA VAL A 14 7.05 3.34 -1.96
C VAL A 14 5.67 3.97 -2.11
N LEU A 15 5.61 5.25 -2.50
CA LEU A 15 4.35 5.96 -2.72
C LEU A 15 3.56 5.35 -3.88
N ASP A 16 4.23 4.97 -4.97
CA ASP A 16 3.59 4.32 -6.12
C ASP A 16 3.00 2.96 -5.71
N VAL A 17 3.75 2.15 -4.95
CA VAL A 17 3.26 0.86 -4.45
C VAL A 17 2.07 1.03 -3.50
N LEU A 18 2.10 2.03 -2.61
CA LEU A 18 0.97 2.33 -1.72
C LEU A 18 -0.25 2.81 -2.51
N SER A 19 -0.07 3.61 -3.55
CA SER A 19 -1.15 4.04 -4.45
C SER A 19 -1.80 2.83 -5.14
N GLN A 20 -1.00 1.90 -5.68
CA GLN A 20 -1.50 0.66 -6.26
C GLN A 20 -2.23 -0.22 -5.24
N LEU A 21 -1.70 -0.31 -4.02
CA LEU A 21 -2.31 -1.07 -2.93
C LEU A 21 -3.67 -0.47 -2.50
N ASN A 22 -3.79 0.87 -2.51
CA ASN A 22 -5.05 1.58 -2.26
C ASN A 22 -6.09 1.36 -3.35
N GLN A 23 -5.67 1.33 -4.62
CA GLN A 23 -6.57 0.97 -5.72
C GLN A 23 -7.03 -0.49 -5.60
N ALA A 24 -6.10 -1.39 -5.26
CA ALA A 24 -6.37 -2.81 -5.08
C ALA A 24 -7.28 -3.11 -3.88
N TYR A 25 -7.35 -2.22 -2.88
CA TYR A 25 -8.31 -2.31 -1.77
C TYR A 25 -9.77 -2.36 -2.26
N ARG A 26 -10.07 -1.84 -3.46
CA ARG A 26 -11.39 -1.99 -4.09
C ARG A 26 -11.80 -3.46 -4.32
N ALA A 27 -10.88 -4.42 -4.23
CA ALA A 27 -11.21 -5.86 -4.27
C ALA A 27 -12.29 -6.26 -3.26
N TYR A 28 -12.40 -5.54 -2.14
CA TYR A 28 -13.40 -5.79 -1.09
C TYR A 28 -14.78 -5.18 -1.41
N ASN A 29 -14.91 -4.38 -2.48
CA ASN A 29 -16.20 -3.92 -2.95
C ASN A 29 -16.96 -5.07 -3.61
N THR A 30 -18.01 -5.57 -2.94
CA THR A 30 -18.84 -6.70 -3.39
C THR A 30 -19.63 -6.40 -4.66
N SER A 31 -19.82 -5.14 -5.01
CA SER A 31 -20.48 -4.71 -6.24
C SER A 31 -19.63 -4.93 -7.50
N LEU A 32 -18.31 -5.16 -7.35
CA LEU A 32 -17.46 -5.48 -8.49
C LEU A 32 -17.63 -6.94 -8.93
N PRO A 33 -17.54 -7.25 -10.23
CA PRO A 33 -17.52 -8.62 -10.72
C PRO A 33 -16.44 -9.49 -10.06
N SER A 34 -16.75 -10.78 -9.85
CA SER A 34 -15.87 -11.72 -9.13
C SER A 34 -14.45 -11.81 -9.73
N HIS A 35 -14.33 -11.87 -11.06
CA HIS A 35 -13.05 -11.93 -11.75
C HIS A 35 -12.20 -10.67 -11.52
N ILE A 36 -12.83 -9.48 -11.48
CA ILE A 36 -12.14 -8.22 -11.15
C ILE A 36 -11.66 -8.24 -9.70
N ARG A 37 -12.50 -8.70 -8.76
CA ARG A 37 -12.10 -8.83 -7.35
C ARG A 37 -10.92 -9.78 -7.17
N VAL A 38 -10.87 -10.88 -7.91
CA VAL A 38 -9.73 -11.82 -7.88
C VAL A 38 -8.46 -11.15 -8.39
N GLN A 39 -8.52 -10.46 -9.53
CA GLN A 39 -7.36 -9.73 -10.07
C GLN A 39 -6.84 -8.68 -9.09
N LEU A 40 -7.72 -7.85 -8.54
CA LEU A 40 -7.36 -6.83 -7.56
C LEU A 40 -6.78 -7.45 -6.28
N ARG A 41 -7.32 -8.58 -5.81
CA ARG A 41 -6.79 -9.27 -4.62
C ARG A 41 -5.39 -9.84 -4.85
N THR A 42 -5.10 -10.33 -6.05
CA THR A 42 -3.75 -10.76 -6.44
C THR A 42 -2.78 -9.58 -6.42
N ILE A 43 -3.17 -8.45 -7.02
CA ILE A 43 -2.38 -7.21 -7.03
C ILE A 43 -2.12 -6.72 -5.60
N PHE A 44 -3.17 -6.70 -4.76
CA PHE A 44 -3.08 -6.33 -3.35
C PHE A 44 -2.03 -7.19 -2.63
N TYR A 45 -2.12 -8.52 -2.80
CA TYR A 45 -1.20 -9.46 -2.14
C TYR A 45 0.25 -9.28 -2.59
N GLN A 46 0.49 -9.04 -3.89
CA GLN A 46 1.83 -8.83 -4.42
C GLN A 46 2.47 -7.56 -3.84
N HIS A 47 1.75 -6.43 -3.85
CA HIS A 47 2.25 -5.18 -3.30
C HIS A 47 2.43 -5.23 -1.77
N TYR A 48 1.50 -5.87 -1.06
CA TYR A 48 1.60 -6.07 0.38
C TYR A 48 2.85 -6.88 0.75
N LYS A 49 3.09 -8.01 0.06
CA LYS A 49 4.30 -8.81 0.25
C LYS A 49 5.58 -8.05 -0.08
N TRP A 50 5.55 -7.23 -1.12
CA TRP A 50 6.69 -6.38 -1.47
C TRP A 50 7.00 -5.40 -0.33
N LEU A 51 6.01 -4.69 0.20
CA LEU A 51 6.19 -3.78 1.34
C LEU A 51 6.77 -4.48 2.57
N LEU A 52 6.28 -5.69 2.87
CA LEU A 52 6.79 -6.50 3.97
C LEU A 52 8.24 -6.95 3.76
N ARG A 53 8.59 -7.38 2.54
CA ARG A 53 9.97 -7.80 2.20
C ARG A 53 10.97 -6.68 2.41
N TRP A 54 10.57 -5.44 2.14
CA TRP A 54 11.39 -4.25 2.32
C TRP A 54 11.26 -3.62 3.72
N ARG A 55 10.49 -4.24 4.63
CA ARG A 55 10.20 -3.74 5.99
C ARG A 55 9.74 -2.27 5.99
N ILE A 56 9.02 -1.87 4.95
CA ILE A 56 8.49 -0.52 4.86
C ILE A 56 7.34 -0.40 5.86
N PRO A 57 7.37 0.55 6.80
CA PRO A 57 6.23 0.78 7.66
C PRO A 57 5.13 1.49 6.88
N PHE A 58 3.89 1.03 7.02
CA PHE A 58 2.68 1.64 6.49
C PHE A 58 1.50 1.26 7.40
N ARG A 59 0.45 2.07 7.44
CA ARG A 59 -0.79 1.75 8.17
C ARG A 59 -2.01 2.13 7.35
N PHE A 60 -3.11 1.47 7.64
CA PHE A 60 -4.41 1.85 7.10
C PHE A 60 -4.99 2.99 7.94
N ASP A 61 -5.26 4.12 7.29
CA ASP A 61 -6.07 5.19 7.85
C ASP A 61 -7.55 4.88 7.61
N GLN A 62 -8.28 4.68 8.70
CA GLN A 62 -9.71 4.40 8.65
C GLN A 62 -10.52 5.64 8.24
N VAL A 63 -10.03 6.85 8.54
CA VAL A 63 -10.74 8.10 8.22
C VAL A 63 -10.74 8.34 6.72
N GLN A 64 -9.57 8.18 6.08
CA GLN A 64 -9.43 8.34 4.63
C GLN A 64 -9.70 7.06 3.84
N GLY A 65 -9.83 5.91 4.52
CA GLY A 65 -10.04 4.61 3.89
C GLY A 65 -8.87 4.18 2.99
N CYS A 66 -7.64 4.54 3.35
CA CYS A 66 -6.45 4.29 2.52
C CYS A 66 -5.21 3.94 3.36
N TYR A 67 -4.26 3.23 2.76
CA TYR A 67 -2.95 2.96 3.33
C TYR A 67 -1.99 4.11 3.07
N LEU A 68 -1.33 4.55 4.13
CA LEU A 68 -0.40 5.68 4.13
C LEU A 68 0.92 5.28 4.84
N PRO A 69 2.05 5.91 4.45
CA PRO A 69 3.27 5.82 5.23
C PRO A 69 3.10 6.58 6.57
N PRO A 70 3.80 6.17 7.65
CA PRO A 70 3.68 6.79 8.97
C PRO A 70 3.91 8.30 8.99
N THR A 71 4.78 8.80 8.12
CA THR A 71 5.11 10.22 8.00
C THR A 71 3.93 11.07 7.53
N LEU A 72 2.95 10.49 6.83
CA LEU A 72 1.74 11.19 6.38
C LEU A 72 0.58 11.07 7.37
N LEU A 73 0.60 10.08 8.27
CA LEU A 73 -0.45 9.89 9.29
C LEU A 73 -0.39 10.96 10.40
N HIS A 74 0.80 11.48 10.70
CA HIS A 74 0.99 12.45 11.78
C HIS A 74 0.26 13.78 11.54
N ASN A 75 0.02 14.14 10.27
CA ASN A 75 -0.71 15.36 9.91
C ASN A 75 -2.24 15.21 10.04
N SER A 76 -2.77 13.99 10.10
CA SER A 76 -4.22 13.75 10.20
C SER A 76 -4.75 13.77 11.64
N MET A 77 -3.88 13.72 12.66
CA MET A 77 -4.27 13.78 14.08
C MET A 77 -3.95 15.11 14.77
N SER A 78 -3.37 16.09 14.07
CA SER A 78 -2.98 17.39 14.66
C SER A 78 -4.04 18.50 14.45
N GLY A 79 -5.32 18.14 14.36
CA GLY A 79 -6.43 19.06 14.08
C GLY A 79 -7.54 19.07 15.14
N ALA A 80 -7.27 18.60 16.35
CA ALA A 80 -8.21 18.67 17.47
C ALA A 80 -7.49 19.19 18.73
N TYR A 81 -7.38 20.52 18.84
CA TYR A 81 -7.20 21.23 20.10
C TYR A 81 -8.25 22.32 20.17
#